data_AF-A0A1H2LGH1-F1
#
_entry.id   AF-A0A1H2LGH1-F1
#
_cell.length_a   1.000
_cell.length_b   1.000
_cell.length_c   1.000
_cell.angle_alpha   90.00
_cell.angle_beta   90.00
_cell.angle_gamma   90.00
#
_symmetry.space_group_name_H-M   'P 1'
#
loop_
_entity.id
_entity.type
_entity.pdbx_description
1 polymer ?
#
loop_
_entity_poly.entity_id
_entity_poly.type
_entity_poly.pdbx_seq_one_letter_code
_entity_poly.pdbx_strand_id
1 'polypeptide(L)'
;MKSIVMSRFGGAEELVAANAPDPVARDGWVVVKVAAAALNWHDILVRRGQYRSPLPHTPGADGAGVRTDTGEEVVILPSLFWGERTAAPGPDFEILGDSTPGTYAEYVSVPEECLASKPAGYSWEQAAALGLVGVTAFRALFTRAGLAAGESLLIIGAGGGVSTMAQALSNAAGATTFVTASSPAKLERAQVGGAEGVSCTPTTTGRSEPGRHPRAVRGST
;
A
#
# COMPACT_ATOMS: atom_id res chain seq x y z
N MET A 1 -12.55 -3.20 -23.97
CA MET A 1 -13.07 -3.42 -22.61
C MET A 1 -13.51 -2.12 -21.93
N LYS A 2 -14.39 -2.19 -20.92
CA LYS A 2 -14.68 -1.05 -20.05
C LYS A 2 -13.49 -0.78 -19.12
N SER A 3 -13.18 0.51 -18.93
CA SER A 3 -12.10 0.99 -18.09
C SER A 3 -12.44 2.34 -17.47
N ILE A 4 -11.78 2.69 -16.37
CA ILE A 4 -11.70 4.06 -15.87
C ILE A 4 -10.49 4.72 -16.53
N VAL A 5 -10.76 5.75 -17.33
CA VAL A 5 -9.77 6.46 -18.13
C VAL A 5 -9.68 7.91 -17.67
N MET A 6 -8.45 8.42 -17.55
CA MET A 6 -8.16 9.84 -17.39
C MET A 6 -7.45 10.39 -18.62
N SER A 7 -8.00 11.46 -19.19
CA SER A 7 -7.43 12.12 -20.40
C SER A 7 -6.56 13.34 -20.06
N ARG A 8 -6.57 13.76 -18.80
CA ARG A 8 -5.74 14.82 -18.23
C ARG A 8 -5.55 14.57 -16.73
N PHE A 9 -4.50 15.17 -16.17
CA PHE A 9 -4.26 15.12 -14.73
C PHE A 9 -5.20 16.05 -13.97
N GLY A 10 -5.59 15.67 -12.74
CA GLY A 10 -6.48 16.51 -11.94
C GLY A 10 -7.07 15.86 -10.69
N GLY A 11 -8.27 16.33 -10.30
CA GLY A 11 -9.06 15.79 -9.21
C GLY A 11 -9.76 14.48 -9.60
N ALA A 12 -10.61 13.98 -8.71
CA ALA A 12 -11.28 12.68 -8.91
C ALA A 12 -12.26 12.70 -10.10
N GLU A 13 -12.75 13.87 -10.47
CA GLU A 13 -13.61 14.12 -11.64
C GLU A 13 -12.99 13.73 -12.99
N GLU A 14 -11.66 13.57 -13.05
CA GLU A 14 -10.95 13.14 -14.26
C GLU A 14 -11.00 11.61 -14.47
N LEU A 15 -11.50 10.84 -13.51
CA LEU A 15 -11.69 9.41 -13.63
C LEU A 15 -13.03 9.11 -14.31
N VAL A 16 -13.01 8.86 -15.61
CA VAL A 16 -14.22 8.69 -16.42
C VAL A 16 -14.33 7.25 -16.93
N ALA A 17 -15.50 6.63 -16.74
CA ALA A 17 -15.78 5.33 -17.35
C ALA A 17 -15.85 5.46 -18.87
N ALA A 18 -15.03 4.69 -19.58
CA ALA A 18 -14.93 4.70 -21.03
C ALA A 18 -14.62 3.29 -21.56
N ASN A 19 -14.62 3.13 -22.89
CA ASN A 19 -14.05 1.95 -23.52
C ASN A 19 -12.57 2.18 -23.82
N ALA A 20 -11.74 1.22 -23.46
CA ALA A 20 -10.33 1.15 -23.82
C ALA A 20 -10.07 -0.09 -24.69
N PRO A 21 -9.01 -0.11 -25.51
CA PRO A 21 -8.56 -1.31 -26.20
C PRO A 21 -8.37 -2.47 -25.22
N ASP A 22 -8.66 -3.69 -25.67
CA ASP A 22 -8.35 -4.88 -24.86
C ASP A 22 -6.83 -5.04 -24.73
N PRO A 23 -6.34 -5.54 -23.58
CA PRO A 23 -4.91 -5.79 -23.41
C PRO A 23 -4.44 -6.85 -24.41
N VAL A 24 -3.28 -6.60 -25.01
CA VAL A 24 -2.69 -7.51 -25.99
C VAL A 24 -1.84 -8.56 -25.26
N ALA A 25 -1.99 -9.82 -25.66
CA ALA A 25 -1.12 -10.90 -25.22
C ALA A 25 0.32 -10.64 -25.72
N ARG A 26 1.29 -10.77 -24.83
CA ARG A 26 2.71 -10.64 -25.15
C ARG A 26 3.50 -11.65 -24.34
N ASP A 27 4.64 -12.09 -24.88
CA ASP A 27 5.45 -13.12 -24.24
C ASP A 27 5.87 -12.71 -22.82
N GLY A 28 5.71 -13.63 -21.86
CA GLY A 28 5.98 -13.39 -20.44
C GLY A 28 4.93 -12.56 -19.70
N TRP A 29 3.81 -12.23 -20.33
CA TRP A 29 2.70 -11.51 -19.71
C TRP A 29 1.40 -12.30 -19.80
N VAL A 30 0.57 -12.08 -18.78
CA VAL A 30 -0.71 -12.76 -18.62
C VAL A 30 -1.81 -11.71 -18.53
N VAL A 31 -2.91 -11.96 -19.25
CA VAL A 31 -4.13 -11.16 -19.11
C VAL A 31 -4.94 -11.73 -17.95
N VAL A 32 -5.36 -10.85 -17.04
CA VAL A 32 -6.23 -11.17 -15.91
C VAL A 32 -7.57 -10.49 -16.13
N LYS A 33 -8.64 -11.28 -16.07
CA LYS A 33 -10.00 -10.75 -15.92
C LYS A 33 -10.17 -10.29 -14.48
N VAL A 34 -10.24 -8.97 -14.27
CA VAL A 34 -10.26 -8.37 -12.94
C VAL A 34 -11.63 -8.62 -12.29
N ALA A 35 -11.62 -9.22 -11.10
CA ALA A 35 -12.82 -9.42 -10.30
C ALA A 35 -13.01 -8.28 -9.28
N ALA A 36 -11.90 -7.79 -8.70
CA ALA A 36 -11.88 -6.62 -7.82
C ALA A 36 -10.55 -5.86 -7.97
N ALA A 37 -10.60 -4.54 -7.77
CA ALA A 37 -9.44 -3.66 -7.69
C ALA A 37 -9.47 -2.88 -6.37
N ALA A 38 -8.30 -2.59 -5.80
CA ALA A 38 -8.19 -1.80 -4.57
C ALA A 38 -7.69 -0.38 -4.85
N LEU A 39 -8.07 0.55 -3.99
CA LEU A 39 -7.71 1.96 -4.09
C LEU A 39 -6.50 2.26 -3.21
N ASN A 40 -5.53 2.96 -3.76
CA ASN A 40 -4.31 3.35 -3.08
C ASN A 40 -4.06 4.86 -3.12
N TRP A 41 -3.31 5.37 -2.13
CA TRP A 41 -2.83 6.76 -2.16
C TRP A 41 -1.95 7.03 -3.40
N HIS A 42 -1.23 5.99 -3.84
CA HIS A 42 -0.50 5.96 -5.10
C HIS A 42 -1.35 6.45 -6.28
N ASP A 43 -2.56 5.92 -6.43
CA ASP A 43 -3.45 6.22 -7.56
C ASP A 43 -3.84 7.71 -7.60
N ILE A 44 -3.91 8.37 -6.43
CA ILE A 44 -4.13 9.81 -6.32
C ILE A 44 -2.94 10.60 -6.86
N LEU A 45 -1.71 10.13 -6.59
CA LEU A 45 -0.49 10.77 -7.06
C LEU A 45 -0.32 10.61 -8.57
N VAL A 46 -0.61 9.43 -9.11
CA VAL A 46 -0.68 9.15 -10.56
C VAL A 46 -1.65 10.12 -11.23
N ARG A 47 -2.89 10.19 -10.73
CA ARG A 47 -3.93 11.08 -11.26
C ARG A 47 -3.56 12.56 -11.20
N ARG A 48 -2.79 12.97 -10.18
CA ARG A 48 -2.26 14.35 -10.04
C ARG A 48 -1.03 14.62 -10.92
N GLY A 49 -0.57 13.66 -11.71
CA GLY A 49 0.55 13.82 -12.64
C GLY A 49 1.94 13.75 -11.99
N GLN A 50 2.05 13.29 -10.75
CA GLN A 50 3.34 13.20 -10.06
C GLN A 50 4.27 12.14 -10.66
N TYR A 51 3.69 11.12 -11.30
CA TYR A 51 4.42 10.04 -11.99
C TYR A 51 4.51 10.23 -13.51
N ARG A 52 3.96 11.35 -14.05
CA ARG A 52 3.99 11.69 -15.49
C ARG A 52 3.50 10.57 -16.42
N SER A 53 2.48 9.82 -15.98
CA SER A 53 1.83 8.75 -16.75
C SER A 53 1.41 9.20 -18.15
N PRO A 54 1.44 8.31 -19.16
CA PRO A 54 0.96 8.63 -20.50
C PRO A 54 -0.54 8.95 -20.47
N LEU A 55 -1.02 9.86 -21.31
CA LEU A 55 -2.45 10.18 -21.42
C LEU A 55 -2.96 9.86 -22.84
N PRO A 56 -4.18 9.31 -22.99
CA PRO A 56 -5.10 8.89 -21.92
C PRO A 56 -4.59 7.66 -21.14
N HIS A 57 -4.89 7.59 -19.84
CA HIS A 57 -4.38 6.54 -18.94
C HIS A 57 -5.47 5.77 -18.20
N THR A 58 -5.20 4.51 -17.88
CA THR A 58 -5.97 3.72 -16.90
C THR A 58 -5.12 3.53 -15.63
N PRO A 59 -5.49 4.11 -14.48
CA PRO A 59 -4.77 3.92 -13.22
C PRO A 59 -5.15 2.61 -12.52
N GLY A 60 -4.52 2.37 -11.36
CA GLY A 60 -4.83 1.27 -10.45
C GLY A 60 -3.66 0.29 -10.31
N ALA A 61 -3.11 0.20 -9.10
CA ALA A 61 -2.00 -0.70 -8.80
C ALA A 61 -2.45 -2.11 -8.38
N ASP A 62 -3.61 -2.22 -7.74
CA ASP A 62 -4.01 -3.45 -7.05
C ASP A 62 -5.22 -4.11 -7.68
N GLY A 63 -5.18 -5.45 -7.75
CA GLY A 63 -6.32 -6.23 -8.20
C GLY A 63 -6.19 -7.72 -7.91
N ALA A 64 -7.33 -8.40 -7.96
CA ALA A 64 -7.44 -9.83 -7.94
C ALA A 64 -8.45 -10.27 -9.00
N GLY A 65 -8.24 -11.45 -9.57
CA GLY A 65 -9.06 -11.92 -10.66
C GLY A 65 -8.67 -13.30 -11.14
N VAL A 66 -9.04 -13.60 -12.37
CA VAL A 66 -8.80 -14.89 -13.01
C VAL A 66 -7.90 -14.70 -14.21
N ARG A 67 -6.77 -15.39 -14.27
CA ARG A 67 -5.90 -15.36 -15.45
C ARG A 67 -6.57 -16.09 -16.62
N THR A 68 -6.55 -15.49 -17.81
CA THR A 68 -7.36 -15.92 -18.96
C THR A 68 -6.83 -17.15 -19.68
N ASP A 69 -5.56 -17.49 -19.47
CA ASP A 69 -4.85 -18.61 -20.08
C ASP A 69 -5.08 -19.94 -19.34
N THR A 70 -5.03 -19.95 -18.00
CA THR A 70 -5.20 -21.16 -17.19
C THR A 70 -6.51 -21.21 -16.41
N GLY A 71 -7.17 -20.07 -16.19
CA GLY A 71 -8.36 -19.96 -15.36
C GLY A 71 -8.08 -19.95 -13.85
N GLU A 72 -6.82 -19.84 -13.42
CA GLU A 72 -6.48 -19.78 -12.00
C GLU A 72 -6.86 -18.43 -11.36
N GLU A 73 -7.25 -18.49 -10.09
CA GLU A 73 -7.50 -17.29 -9.27
C GLU A 73 -6.18 -16.70 -8.77
N VAL A 74 -5.95 -15.41 -9.03
CA VAL A 74 -4.68 -14.73 -8.76
C VAL A 74 -4.88 -13.37 -8.09
N VAL A 75 -3.87 -12.95 -7.34
CA VAL A 75 -3.64 -11.59 -6.86
C VAL A 75 -2.51 -10.98 -7.69
N ILE A 76 -2.65 -9.70 -8.01
CA ILE A 76 -1.67 -8.92 -8.76
C ILE A 76 -0.72 -8.23 -7.78
N LEU A 77 0.57 -8.44 -7.98
CA LEU A 77 1.65 -7.76 -7.28
C LEU A 77 2.12 -6.56 -8.13
N PRO A 78 2.08 -5.33 -7.61
CA PRO A 78 2.20 -4.14 -8.45
C PRO A 78 3.63 -3.72 -8.78
N SER A 79 4.64 -4.49 -8.36
CA SER A 79 6.07 -4.12 -8.53
C SER A 79 6.61 -4.67 -9.84
N LEU A 80 6.56 -3.88 -10.91
CA LEU A 80 7.00 -4.29 -12.24
C LEU A 80 8.49 -4.00 -12.41
N PHE A 81 9.20 -4.93 -13.06
CA PHE A 81 10.60 -4.76 -13.45
C PHE A 81 11.54 -4.37 -12.30
N TRP A 82 11.36 -5.00 -11.13
CA TRP A 82 12.17 -4.74 -9.94
C TRP A 82 13.69 -4.88 -10.23
N GLY A 83 14.04 -5.84 -11.09
CA GLY A 83 15.41 -6.19 -11.45
C GLY A 83 16.06 -7.19 -10.49
N GLU A 84 17.35 -7.45 -10.68
CA GLU A 84 18.06 -8.58 -10.03
C GLU A 84 18.40 -8.38 -8.54
N ARG A 85 18.29 -7.15 -8.02
CA ARG A 85 18.81 -6.81 -6.69
C ARG A 85 17.70 -6.70 -5.65
N THR A 86 17.81 -7.44 -4.55
CA THR A 86 16.86 -7.32 -3.45
C THR A 86 16.98 -5.98 -2.68
N ALA A 87 18.18 -5.40 -2.62
CA ALA A 87 18.46 -4.24 -1.78
C ALA A 87 17.72 -2.95 -2.19
N ALA A 88 17.51 -2.74 -3.49
CA ALA A 88 16.81 -1.60 -4.07
C ALA A 88 16.39 -1.91 -5.51
N PRO A 89 15.29 -1.32 -6.01
CA PRO A 89 14.85 -1.53 -7.37
C PRO A 89 15.87 -1.04 -8.41
N GLY A 90 15.79 -1.62 -9.61
CA GLY A 90 16.51 -1.17 -10.80
C GLY A 90 15.96 0.15 -11.37
N PRO A 91 16.62 0.71 -12.40
CA PRO A 91 16.18 1.95 -13.05
C PRO A 91 14.85 1.82 -13.81
N ASP A 92 14.50 0.60 -14.23
CA ASP A 92 13.29 0.32 -15.01
C ASP A 92 12.07 -0.01 -14.13
N PHE A 93 12.24 -0.01 -12.81
CA PHE A 93 11.17 -0.30 -11.87
C PHE A 93 10.04 0.73 -11.99
N GLU A 94 8.82 0.23 -12.11
CA GLU A 94 7.60 1.04 -12.00
C GLU A 94 6.56 0.31 -11.16
N ILE A 95 5.58 1.08 -10.68
CA ILE A 95 4.40 0.51 -10.04
C ILE A 95 3.31 0.36 -11.10
N LEU A 96 2.59 -0.77 -11.10
CA LEU A 96 1.44 -0.95 -11.99
C LEU A 96 0.47 0.25 -11.89
N GLY A 97 0.04 0.78 -13.03
CA GLY A 97 -0.75 2.00 -13.08
C GLY A 97 0.07 3.29 -13.17
N ASP A 98 1.41 3.23 -13.17
CA ASP A 98 2.29 4.37 -13.50
C ASP A 98 2.33 4.62 -15.02
N SER A 99 3.18 3.90 -15.75
CA SER A 99 3.27 4.01 -17.22
C SER A 99 2.54 2.87 -17.91
N THR A 100 2.50 1.70 -17.27
CA THR A 100 1.69 0.55 -17.69
C THR A 100 0.21 0.72 -17.24
N PRO A 101 -0.79 0.50 -18.12
CA PRO A 101 -2.21 0.55 -17.74
C PRO A 101 -2.55 -0.37 -16.57
N GLY A 102 -3.30 0.16 -15.61
CA GLY A 102 -3.59 -0.47 -14.33
C GLY A 102 -4.90 -1.26 -14.26
N THR A 103 -5.28 -1.56 -13.03
CA THR A 103 -6.35 -2.50 -12.67
C THR A 103 -7.76 -1.91 -12.67
N TYR A 104 -7.93 -0.60 -12.92
CA TYR A 104 -9.27 0.00 -13.01
C TYR A 104 -9.94 -0.29 -14.36
N ALA A 105 -9.92 -1.56 -14.78
CA ALA A 105 -10.46 -2.05 -16.04
C ALA A 105 -11.01 -3.48 -15.87
N GLU A 106 -11.81 -3.95 -16.82
CA GLU A 106 -12.32 -5.34 -16.81
C GLU A 106 -11.19 -6.37 -17.01
N TYR A 107 -10.12 -5.98 -17.72
CA TYR A 107 -8.94 -6.82 -17.93
C TYR A 107 -7.67 -5.99 -17.75
N VAL A 108 -6.59 -6.64 -17.27
CA VAL A 108 -5.27 -6.04 -17.15
C VAL A 108 -4.20 -7.03 -17.60
N SER A 109 -3.17 -6.55 -18.30
CA SER A 109 -2.00 -7.35 -18.67
C SER A 109 -0.86 -7.05 -17.71
N VAL A 110 -0.32 -8.08 -17.06
CA VAL A 110 0.82 -7.96 -16.14
C VAL A 110 1.87 -9.03 -16.45
N PRO A 111 3.16 -8.83 -16.08
CA PRO A 111 4.16 -9.88 -16.18
C PRO A 111 3.71 -11.10 -15.37
N GLU A 112 4.01 -12.31 -15.84
CA GLU A 112 3.62 -13.53 -15.12
C GLU A 112 4.19 -13.58 -13.70
N GLU A 113 5.41 -13.07 -13.50
CA GLU A 113 6.07 -12.95 -12.20
C GLU A 113 5.35 -12.02 -11.21
N CYS A 114 4.48 -11.15 -11.70
CA CYS A 114 3.66 -10.25 -10.89
C CYS A 114 2.34 -10.91 -10.45
N LEU A 115 2.16 -12.22 -10.64
CA LEU A 115 0.98 -12.95 -10.21
C LEU A 115 1.31 -13.92 -9.08
N ALA A 116 0.49 -13.88 -8.02
CA ALA A 116 0.50 -14.85 -6.95
C ALA A 116 -0.87 -15.54 -6.84
N SER A 117 -0.90 -16.79 -6.38
CA SER A 117 -2.17 -17.49 -6.15
C SER A 117 -3.04 -16.72 -5.16
N LYS A 118 -4.33 -16.60 -5.46
CA LYS A 118 -5.28 -15.98 -4.52
C LYS A 118 -5.37 -16.82 -3.23
N PRO A 119 -5.23 -16.20 -2.04
CA PRO A 119 -5.35 -16.93 -0.78
C PRO A 119 -6.71 -17.62 -0.63
N ALA A 120 -6.68 -18.88 -0.19
CA ALA A 120 -7.89 -19.65 0.06
C ALA A 120 -8.77 -18.97 1.13
N GLY A 121 -10.09 -18.93 0.88
CA GLY A 121 -11.05 -18.34 1.81
C GLY A 121 -11.18 -16.81 1.75
N TYR A 122 -10.33 -16.11 0.99
CA TYR A 122 -10.46 -14.66 0.81
C TYR A 122 -11.51 -14.35 -0.27
N SER A 123 -12.34 -13.32 -0.03
CA SER A 123 -13.15 -12.71 -1.08
C SER A 123 -12.25 -12.03 -2.13
N TRP A 124 -12.82 -11.65 -3.27
CA TRP A 124 -12.08 -10.91 -4.30
C TRP A 124 -11.58 -9.56 -3.80
N GLU A 125 -12.39 -8.85 -3.02
CA GLU A 125 -12.04 -7.54 -2.44
C GLU A 125 -10.93 -7.68 -1.40
N GLN A 126 -11.01 -8.70 -0.54
CA GLN A 126 -9.97 -8.98 0.44
C GLN A 126 -8.66 -9.33 -0.24
N ALA A 127 -8.70 -10.14 -1.29
CA ALA A 127 -7.52 -10.55 -2.06
C ALA A 127 -6.91 -9.37 -2.82
N ALA A 128 -7.73 -8.54 -3.46
CA ALA A 128 -7.28 -7.35 -4.19
C ALA A 128 -6.60 -6.33 -3.27
N ALA A 129 -7.02 -6.23 -2.00
CA ALA A 129 -6.44 -5.30 -1.03
C ALA A 129 -5.04 -5.71 -0.52
N LEU A 130 -4.48 -6.86 -0.93
CA LEU A 130 -3.21 -7.36 -0.42
C LEU A 130 -1.98 -6.77 -1.12
N GLY A 131 -2.07 -6.44 -2.42
CA GLY A 131 -0.91 -6.21 -3.30
C GLY A 131 0.04 -5.12 -2.80
N LEU A 132 -0.24 -3.86 -3.10
CA LEU A 132 0.65 -2.72 -2.89
C LEU A 132 1.01 -2.55 -1.42
N VAL A 133 0.00 -2.55 -0.54
CA VAL A 133 0.22 -2.35 0.90
C VAL A 133 0.95 -3.53 1.53
N GLY A 134 0.68 -4.77 1.08
CA GLY A 134 1.35 -5.99 1.52
C GLY A 134 2.83 -5.98 1.20
N VAL A 135 3.19 -5.82 -0.07
CA VAL A 135 4.61 -5.84 -0.48
C VAL A 135 5.38 -4.65 0.13
N THR A 136 4.73 -3.49 0.27
CA THR A 136 5.32 -2.31 0.91
C THR A 136 5.64 -2.57 2.38
N ALA A 137 4.65 -3.05 3.15
CA ALA A 137 4.82 -3.32 4.57
C ALA A 137 5.83 -4.46 4.81
N PHE A 138 5.72 -5.56 4.06
CA PHE A 138 6.62 -6.71 4.17
C PHE A 138 8.07 -6.31 3.93
N ARG A 139 8.33 -5.55 2.86
CA ARG A 139 9.68 -5.06 2.55
C ARG A 139 10.23 -4.15 3.64
N ALA A 140 9.42 -3.23 4.17
CA ALA A 140 9.84 -2.33 5.23
C ALA A 140 10.24 -3.09 6.51
N LEU A 141 9.41 -4.05 6.93
CA LEU A 141 9.62 -4.77 8.18
C LEU A 141 10.72 -5.83 8.07
N PHE A 142 10.67 -6.70 7.06
CA PHE A 142 11.51 -7.89 7.04
C PHE A 142 12.76 -7.73 6.17
N THR A 143 12.64 -7.10 5.01
CA THR A 143 13.80 -6.93 4.11
C THR A 143 14.70 -5.78 4.54
N ARG A 144 14.13 -4.69 5.06
CA ARG A 144 14.88 -3.47 5.40
C ARG A 144 15.19 -3.37 6.89
N ALA A 145 14.21 -3.58 7.76
CA ALA A 145 14.41 -3.48 9.20
C ALA A 145 14.89 -4.79 9.84
N GLY A 146 14.59 -5.94 9.23
CA GLY A 146 14.97 -7.25 9.77
C GLY A 146 14.19 -7.63 11.03
N LEU A 147 12.93 -7.18 11.15
CA LEU A 147 12.09 -7.39 12.33
C LEU A 147 12.00 -8.87 12.71
N ALA A 148 12.28 -9.17 13.98
CA ALA A 148 12.25 -10.51 14.54
C ALA A 148 11.29 -10.62 15.74
N ALA A 149 10.97 -11.86 16.11
CA ALA A 149 10.14 -12.14 17.28
C ALA A 149 10.76 -11.57 18.57
N GLY A 150 9.92 -11.00 19.43
CA GLY A 150 10.33 -10.37 20.68
C GLY A 150 10.85 -8.93 20.54
N GLU A 151 11.00 -8.41 19.32
CA GLU A 151 11.31 -7.00 19.09
C GLU A 151 10.05 -6.12 19.18
N SER A 152 10.24 -4.80 19.18
CA SER A 152 9.17 -3.82 19.23
C SER A 152 9.18 -2.91 18.01
N LEU A 153 7.99 -2.58 17.50
CA LEU A 153 7.77 -1.72 16.33
C LEU A 153 6.86 -0.55 16.70
N LEU A 154 7.22 0.67 16.29
CA LEU A 154 6.31 1.83 16.33
C LEU A 154 5.77 2.14 14.93
N ILE A 155 4.45 2.06 14.76
CA ILE A 155 3.74 2.44 13.54
C ILE A 155 3.18 3.85 13.70
N ILE A 156 3.58 4.75 12.80
CA ILE A 156 3.08 6.12 12.78
C ILE A 156 1.77 6.18 11.99
N GLY A 157 0.68 6.58 12.65
CA GLY A 157 -0.62 6.77 12.02
C GLY A 157 -1.40 5.47 11.80
N ALA A 158 -2.24 5.11 12.77
CA ALA A 158 -3.14 3.98 12.70
C ALA A 158 -4.27 4.20 11.68
N GLY A 159 -4.66 3.11 11.02
CA GLY A 159 -5.83 3.06 10.13
C GLY A 159 -5.57 3.37 8.66
N GLY A 160 -4.31 3.57 8.24
CA GLY A 160 -3.93 3.52 6.82
C GLY A 160 -3.63 2.09 6.38
N GLY A 161 -3.80 1.77 5.09
CA GLY A 161 -3.65 0.40 4.58
C GLY A 161 -2.29 -0.23 4.86
N VAL A 162 -1.20 0.52 4.66
CA VAL A 162 0.17 0.06 5.00
C VAL A 162 0.31 -0.15 6.51
N SER A 163 -0.21 0.76 7.33
CA SER A 163 -0.15 0.66 8.80
C SER A 163 -0.89 -0.57 9.32
N THR A 164 -2.10 -0.83 8.81
CA THR A 164 -2.89 -2.02 9.21
C THR A 164 -2.23 -3.32 8.76
N MET A 165 -1.62 -3.32 7.57
CA MET A 165 -0.88 -4.47 7.08
C MET A 165 0.41 -4.71 7.88
N ALA A 166 1.18 -3.66 8.16
CA ALA A 166 2.38 -3.73 8.98
C ALA A 166 2.07 -4.27 10.38
N GLN A 167 0.96 -3.84 10.99
CA GLN A 167 0.50 -4.37 12.26
C GLN A 167 0.20 -5.87 12.18
N ALA A 168 -0.56 -6.30 11.17
CA ALA A 168 -0.90 -7.72 11.00
C ALA A 168 0.36 -8.59 10.82
N LEU A 169 1.32 -8.14 10.02
CA LEU A 169 2.59 -8.82 9.79
C LEU A 169 3.48 -8.84 11.04
N SER A 170 3.56 -7.72 11.76
CA SER A 170 4.33 -7.61 13.02
C SER A 170 3.81 -8.57 14.09
N ASN A 171 2.49 -8.65 14.25
CA ASN A 171 1.87 -9.57 15.20
C ASN A 171 2.11 -11.03 14.82
N ALA A 172 2.01 -11.37 13.52
CA ALA A 172 2.32 -12.70 13.02
C ALA A 172 3.79 -13.08 13.21
N ALA A 173 4.70 -12.11 13.18
CA ALA A 173 6.12 -12.29 13.47
C ALA A 173 6.46 -12.38 14.96
N GLY A 174 5.48 -12.21 15.87
CA GLY A 174 5.70 -12.24 17.31
C GLY A 174 6.40 -11.00 17.85
N ALA A 175 6.28 -9.86 17.17
CA ALA A 175 6.77 -8.57 17.64
C ALA A 175 5.67 -7.77 18.38
N THR A 176 6.08 -6.89 19.28
CA THR A 176 5.17 -5.99 20.00
C THR A 176 4.94 -4.73 19.18
N THR A 177 3.69 -4.46 18.80
CA THR A 177 3.32 -3.32 17.97
C THR A 177 2.78 -2.16 18.80
N PHE A 178 3.42 -0.99 18.70
CA PHE A 178 2.92 0.28 19.19
C PHE A 178 2.37 1.12 18.03
N VAL A 179 1.27 1.83 18.23
CA VAL A 179 0.68 2.71 17.21
C VAL A 179 0.46 4.13 17.72
N THR A 180 0.65 5.11 16.83
CA THR A 180 0.12 6.45 17.03
C THR A 180 -1.17 6.65 16.24
N ALA A 181 -2.12 7.44 16.73
CA ALA A 181 -3.29 7.80 15.92
C ALA A 181 -3.82 9.21 16.21
N SER A 182 -4.55 9.75 15.23
CA SER A 182 -5.15 11.08 15.27
C SER A 182 -6.54 11.12 15.92
N SER A 183 -7.14 9.97 16.24
CA SER A 183 -8.46 9.91 16.87
C SER A 183 -8.61 8.67 17.75
N PRO A 184 -9.42 8.73 18.83
CA PRO A 184 -9.67 7.59 19.71
C PRO A 184 -10.22 6.37 18.96
N ALA A 185 -11.16 6.56 18.03
CA ALA A 185 -11.74 5.46 17.25
C ALA A 185 -10.71 4.72 16.37
N LYS A 186 -9.62 5.38 15.94
CA LYS A 186 -8.52 4.72 15.21
C LYS A 186 -7.63 3.90 16.16
N LEU A 187 -7.42 4.38 17.38
CA LEU A 187 -6.68 3.64 18.40
C LEU A 187 -7.43 2.39 18.82
N GLU A 188 -8.74 2.51 19.07
CA GLU A 188 -9.58 1.38 19.45
C GLU A 188 -9.53 0.27 18.40
N ARG A 189 -9.67 0.63 17.11
CA ARG A 189 -9.52 -0.36 16.03
C ARG A 189 -8.14 -0.99 15.98
N ALA A 190 -7.08 -0.23 16.22
CA ALA A 190 -5.73 -0.78 16.25
C ALA A 190 -5.53 -1.70 17.48
N GLN A 191 -6.11 -1.38 18.62
CA GLN A 191 -6.06 -2.22 19.81
C GLN A 191 -6.79 -3.56 19.61
N VAL A 192 -7.96 -3.55 18.96
CA VAL A 192 -8.64 -4.79 18.55
C VAL A 192 -7.75 -5.65 17.65
N GLY A 193 -6.95 -5.02 16.79
CA GLY A 193 -5.96 -5.69 15.96
C GLY A 193 -4.70 -6.15 16.71
N GLY A 194 -4.63 -6.05 18.04
CA GLY A 194 -3.51 -6.53 18.85
C GLY A 194 -2.34 -5.56 19.01
N ALA A 195 -2.51 -4.27 18.74
CA ALA A 195 -1.49 -3.25 19.04
C ALA A 195 -1.71 -2.56 20.38
N GLU A 196 -0.63 -2.10 20.99
CA GLU A 196 -0.67 -1.12 22.08
C GLU A 196 -0.70 0.29 21.48
N GLY A 197 -1.52 1.21 22.02
CA GLY A 197 -1.85 2.47 21.35
C GLY A 197 -1.57 3.71 22.20
N VAL A 198 -1.02 4.76 21.56
CA VAL A 198 -0.86 6.10 22.14
C VAL A 198 -1.59 7.13 21.28
N SER A 199 -2.42 7.98 21.89
CA SER A 199 -3.11 9.08 21.20
C SER A 199 -2.17 10.24 20.91
N CYS A 200 -2.16 10.74 19.68
CA CYS A 200 -1.41 11.93 19.27
C CYS A 200 -2.24 13.22 19.27
N THR A 201 -3.44 13.21 19.87
CA THR A 201 -4.12 14.48 20.18
C THR A 201 -3.15 15.33 20.99
N PRO A 202 -2.81 16.57 20.57
CA PRO A 202 -2.01 17.44 21.40
C PRO A 202 -2.78 17.58 22.70
N THR A 203 -2.29 16.93 23.75
CA THR A 203 -2.73 17.18 25.09
C THR A 203 -2.49 18.68 25.26
N THR A 204 -3.55 19.44 25.45
CA THR A 204 -3.49 20.75 26.11
C THR A 204 -3.06 20.53 27.56
N THR A 205 -1.92 19.86 27.79
CA THR A 205 -1.16 19.94 29.03
C THR A 205 -0.50 21.30 28.98
N GLY A 206 -0.91 22.15 29.93
CA GLY A 206 -0.72 23.59 29.96
C GLY A 206 0.60 24.09 29.40
N ARG A 207 0.52 25.21 28.67
CA ARG A 207 1.67 26.09 28.47
C ARG A 207 2.36 26.27 29.82
N SER A 208 3.53 25.67 30.01
CA SER A 208 4.46 26.11 31.03
C SER A 208 4.79 27.57 30.69
N GLU A 209 4.46 28.49 31.58
CA GLU A 209 4.90 29.87 31.47
C GLU A 209 6.42 29.93 31.25
N PRO A 210 6.92 30.76 30.32
CA PRO A 210 8.34 30.92 30.13
C PRO A 210 8.89 31.77 31.29
N GLY A 211 9.39 31.13 32.34
CA GLY A 211 10.08 31.87 33.39
C GLY A 211 10.24 31.15 34.72
N ARG A 212 11.21 30.23 34.81
CA ARG A 212 12.10 30.06 35.98
C ARG A 212 13.11 28.95 35.70
N HIS A 213 14.35 29.35 35.44
CA HIS A 213 15.49 28.43 35.50
C HIS A 213 15.63 27.91 36.94
N PRO A 214 15.70 26.58 37.17
CA PRO A 214 16.12 26.06 38.46
C PRO A 214 17.61 26.37 38.66
N ARG A 215 17.92 27.09 39.74
CA ARG A 215 19.30 27.32 40.19
C ARG A 215 19.96 25.97 40.47
N ALA A 216 21.12 25.74 39.88
CA ALA A 216 22.01 24.64 40.22
C ALA A 216 22.35 24.67 41.71
N VAL A 217 22.02 23.59 42.42
CA VAL A 217 22.51 23.33 43.77
C VAL A 217 23.96 22.88 43.63
N ARG A 218 24.91 23.72 44.07
CA ARG A 218 26.29 23.31 44.29
C ARG A 218 26.32 22.46 45.56
N GLY A 219 26.63 21.18 45.44
CA GLY A 219 27.02 20.33 46.55
C GLY A 219 28.47 20.60 46.92
N SER A 220 28.72 20.91 48.18
CA SER A 220 30.03 20.93 48.82
C SER A 220 29.99 20.02 50.03
N THR A 221 30.65 18.86 49.92
CA THR A 221 31.48 18.17 50.92
C THR A 221 32.25 17.10 50.16
#